data_AF-A0A1Q7RT99-F1
#
_entry.id   AF-A0A1Q7RT99-F1
#
_cell.length_a   1.000
_cell.length_b   1.000
_cell.length_c   1.000
_cell.angle_alpha   90.00
_cell.angle_beta   90.00
_cell.angle_gamma   90.00
#
_symmetry.space_group_name_H-M   'P 1'
#
loop_
_entity.id
_entity.type
_entity.pdbx_description
1 polymer ?
#
loop_
_entity_poly.entity_id
_entity_poly.type
_entity_poly.pdbx_seq_one_letter_code
_entity_poly.pdbx_strand_id
1 'polypeptide(L)'
;MSGAEGAVFYRASKVTLSNLGAIATGGPRNVLSCIMKPVGYASSAAWFRLYSVHFKAGNSCSPLPCDSTTRRQECASLRNTLNLAPAGTNLLLGGDTNFYGDWEGGYIRLTESQADDDGRLKDPFSLPGTWNQFAYRCYHTQCPCNATCLSGMSGGGLDDRFDLFLTSSTLQDGEGLDLVPSGYVAYGNDCNHYNGDINDPSNSAVPADVANALNHASDHLPAMVTLQVPAKVMAASALDFGTVITGATASANLAVSNPAVPPADELDYSFSAPPGFTAPAGPFQATAGAGPTNHTIGMSTASAGDLSGTLVITTDDPDSASKPVQLSGRVLRHASPSLDSLVSVTSGTLDLGDHTSGQFPDSGVRVHNLGYDAQQARLSMSAGVITGGGGRFSIVGGFSSTLIAGTGKTYDVRFDDSGATQDSTYEATLTFKSADEALPGSHAAPDLLVDLRARPLSGATGVGDVHPAALRLYPAHPNPLSGETWLGFDLPGRGPVSLEIFDLSGRRVSSLASGVREAGRYQTSWRPLDASGERIAGGLYFARLSVPGRVERLVVLP
;
A
#
# COMPACT_ATOMS: atom_id res chain seq x y z
N MET A 1 15.04 -45.46 18.19
CA MET A 1 16.27 -46.17 17.77
C MET A 1 17.09 -46.41 19.02
N SER A 2 17.30 -47.67 19.41
CA SER A 2 18.08 -48.07 20.58
C SER A 2 19.58 -48.02 20.23
N GLY A 3 20.32 -47.09 20.84
CA GLY A 3 21.75 -46.91 20.57
C GLY A 3 22.34 -45.57 21.05
N ALA A 4 21.50 -44.64 21.49
CA ALA A 4 21.91 -43.48 22.29
C ALA A 4 21.43 -43.70 23.74
N GLU A 5 22.31 -43.56 24.73
CA GLU A 5 21.97 -43.61 26.16
C GLU A 5 21.30 -42.31 26.66
N GLY A 6 20.88 -41.43 25.75
CA GLY A 6 20.23 -40.16 26.03
C GLY A 6 18.83 -40.05 25.43
N ALA A 7 18.03 -39.12 25.96
CA ALA A 7 16.70 -38.80 25.46
C ALA A 7 16.51 -37.30 25.32
N VAL A 8 15.72 -36.88 24.32
CA VAL A 8 15.32 -35.48 24.14
C VAL A 8 13.81 -35.38 24.33
N PHE A 9 13.41 -34.55 25.29
CA PHE A 9 12.02 -34.21 25.54
C PHE A 9 11.78 -32.76 25.11
N TYR A 10 10.71 -32.51 24.35
CA TYR A 10 10.43 -31.17 23.85
C TYR A 10 8.92 -30.90 23.77
N ARG A 11 8.55 -29.61 23.83
CA ARG A 11 7.17 -29.18 23.62
C ARG A 11 6.96 -28.90 22.12
N ALA A 12 6.19 -29.74 21.46
CA ALA A 12 5.95 -29.65 20.01
C ALA A 12 5.28 -28.34 19.56
N SER A 13 4.61 -27.62 20.47
CA SER A 13 4.05 -26.28 20.19
C SER A 13 5.10 -25.17 20.15
N LYS A 14 6.33 -25.41 20.62
CA LYS A 14 7.41 -24.41 20.68
C LYS A 14 8.57 -24.74 19.76
N VAL A 15 8.93 -26.02 19.64
CA VAL A 15 10.09 -26.47 18.87
C VAL A 15 9.74 -27.76 18.14
N THR A 16 10.28 -27.93 16.94
CA THR A 16 10.27 -29.20 16.22
C THR A 16 11.67 -29.78 16.17
N LEU A 17 11.76 -31.11 16.12
CA LEU A 17 13.01 -31.85 16.10
C LEU A 17 13.17 -32.54 14.75
N SER A 18 14.38 -32.49 14.18
CA SER A 18 14.75 -33.34 13.04
C SER A 18 16.15 -33.94 13.22
N ASN A 19 16.49 -34.91 12.36
CA ASN A 19 17.83 -35.49 12.29
C ASN A 19 18.34 -36.07 13.63
N LEU A 20 17.47 -36.73 14.39
CA LEU A 20 17.89 -37.45 15.61
C LEU A 20 18.87 -38.57 15.25
N GLY A 21 20.05 -38.53 15.84
CA GLY A 21 21.13 -39.49 15.60
C GLY A 21 22.05 -39.66 16.80
N ALA A 22 23.08 -40.46 16.60
CA ALA A 22 24.12 -40.75 17.58
C ALA A 22 25.49 -40.68 16.90
N ILE A 23 26.47 -40.07 17.57
CA ILE A 23 27.85 -39.91 17.11
C ILE A 23 28.75 -40.77 17.99
N ALA A 24 29.43 -41.74 17.38
CA ALA A 24 30.43 -42.55 18.07
C ALA A 24 31.73 -41.75 18.24
N THR A 25 32.15 -41.53 19.48
CA THR A 25 33.36 -40.77 19.83
C THR A 25 34.51 -41.67 20.28
N GLY A 26 34.30 -43.00 20.28
CA GLY A 26 35.28 -43.98 20.77
C GLY A 26 35.32 -44.13 22.28
N GLY A 27 34.50 -43.37 23.01
CA GLY A 27 34.29 -43.52 24.45
C GLY A 27 33.20 -44.54 24.80
N PRO A 28 32.85 -44.65 26.09
CA PRO A 28 31.87 -45.62 26.56
C PRO A 28 30.45 -45.34 26.05
N ARG A 29 30.15 -44.11 25.61
CA ARG A 29 28.80 -43.66 25.24
C ARG A 29 28.82 -42.87 23.94
N ASN A 30 27.77 -43.03 23.15
CA ASN A 30 27.56 -42.21 21.95
C ASN A 30 27.01 -40.83 22.33
N VAL A 31 27.43 -39.80 21.61
CA VAL A 31 26.87 -38.45 21.71
C VAL A 31 25.55 -38.41 20.96
N LEU A 32 24.45 -38.10 21.63
CA LEU A 32 23.16 -37.89 20.96
C LEU A 32 23.21 -36.57 20.20
N SER A 33 22.70 -36.54 18.96
CA SER A 33 22.62 -35.31 18.17
C SER A 33 21.25 -35.12 17.53
N CYS A 34 20.79 -33.88 17.44
CA CYS A 34 19.58 -33.53 16.69
C CYS A 34 19.60 -32.05 16.25
N ILE A 35 18.69 -31.69 15.35
CA ILE A 35 18.44 -30.29 14.96
C ILE A 35 17.15 -29.84 15.63
N MET A 36 17.23 -28.74 16.38
CA MET A 36 16.13 -28.11 17.07
C MET A 36 15.69 -26.86 16.30
N LYS A 37 14.41 -26.79 15.95
CA LYS A 37 13.84 -25.73 15.11
C LYS A 37 12.69 -25.03 15.84
N PRO A 38 12.87 -23.79 16.30
CA PRO A 38 11.78 -23.00 16.87
C PRO A 38 10.58 -22.93 15.89
N VAL A 39 9.37 -23.14 16.39
CA VAL A 39 8.15 -23.05 15.59
C VAL A 39 7.97 -21.61 15.12
N GLY A 40 7.69 -21.41 13.84
CA GLY A 40 7.56 -20.08 13.22
C GLY A 40 8.84 -19.56 12.54
N TYR A 41 9.92 -20.36 12.53
CA TYR A 41 11.18 -20.01 11.86
C TYR A 41 11.57 -21.05 10.79
N ALA A 42 11.61 -20.61 9.53
CA ALA A 42 11.92 -21.47 8.38
C ALA A 42 13.42 -21.48 8.03
N SER A 43 14.13 -20.41 8.36
CA SER A 43 15.55 -20.22 8.11
C SER A 43 16.40 -20.99 9.09
N SER A 44 17.47 -21.61 8.59
CA SER A 44 18.43 -22.34 9.42
C SER A 44 19.22 -21.44 10.38
N ALA A 45 19.25 -20.13 10.13
CA ALA A 45 19.87 -19.16 11.05
C ALA A 45 19.16 -19.12 12.42
N ALA A 46 17.88 -19.51 12.48
CA ALA A 46 17.10 -19.58 13.71
C ALA A 46 17.14 -20.96 14.39
N TRP A 47 17.82 -21.95 13.79
CA TRP A 47 17.89 -23.31 14.30
C TRP A 47 19.19 -23.53 15.04
N PHE A 48 19.26 -24.57 15.87
CA PHE A 48 20.52 -25.01 16.46
C PHE A 48 20.67 -26.53 16.43
N ARG A 49 21.91 -27.00 16.39
CA ARG A 49 22.24 -28.41 16.56
C ARG A 49 22.50 -28.67 18.04
N LEU A 50 21.74 -29.58 18.63
CA LEU A 50 21.90 -30.02 20.01
C LEU A 50 22.75 -31.28 20.03
N TYR A 51 23.80 -31.27 20.86
CA TYR A 51 24.66 -32.42 21.13
C TYR A 51 24.60 -32.74 22.62
N SER A 52 24.09 -33.92 22.98
CA SER A 52 24.06 -34.38 24.38
C SER A 52 25.20 -35.35 24.63
N VAL A 53 26.07 -35.01 25.58
CA VAL A 53 27.30 -35.74 25.89
C VAL A 53 27.25 -36.37 27.29
N HIS A 54 27.96 -37.48 27.45
CA HIS A 54 28.32 -38.04 28.74
C HIS A 54 29.69 -38.71 28.60
N PHE A 55 30.76 -37.94 28.78
CA PHE A 55 32.14 -38.40 28.56
C PHE A 55 32.63 -39.35 29.65
N LYS A 56 33.80 -39.96 29.45
CA LYS A 56 34.40 -40.91 30.41
C LYS A 56 34.51 -40.29 31.81
N ALA A 57 33.80 -40.89 32.76
CA ALA A 57 33.85 -40.53 34.17
C ALA A 57 35.13 -41.01 34.88
N GLY A 58 35.43 -40.40 36.02
CA GLY A 58 36.55 -40.76 36.89
C GLY A 58 37.86 -40.04 36.54
N ASN A 59 38.90 -40.30 37.34
CA ASN A 59 40.22 -39.70 37.15
C ASN A 59 41.36 -40.73 37.34
N SER A 60 41.07 -42.01 37.09
CA SER A 60 42.05 -43.09 37.22
C SER A 60 43.02 -43.10 36.03
N CYS A 61 44.25 -43.53 36.29
CA CYS A 61 45.26 -43.88 35.28
C CYS A 61 45.57 -45.38 35.25
N SER A 62 44.76 -46.20 35.92
CA SER A 62 44.94 -47.65 35.98
C SER A 62 43.59 -48.37 35.84
N PRO A 63 43.45 -49.31 34.87
CA PRO A 63 44.40 -49.58 33.79
C PRO A 63 44.51 -48.38 32.82
N LEU A 64 45.60 -48.30 32.04
CA LEU A 64 45.71 -47.31 30.95
C LEU A 64 44.72 -47.60 29.81
N PRO A 65 44.29 -46.59 29.04
CA PRO A 65 44.65 -45.16 29.16
C PRO A 65 43.96 -44.47 30.36
N CYS A 66 44.52 -43.35 30.84
CA CYS A 66 43.87 -42.56 31.88
C CYS A 66 42.48 -42.09 31.44
N ASP A 67 41.55 -41.92 32.38
CA ASP A 67 40.19 -41.45 32.11
C ASP A 67 40.20 -40.10 31.36
N SER A 68 41.07 -39.16 31.74
CA SER A 68 41.28 -37.88 31.05
C SER A 68 41.81 -38.02 29.61
N THR A 69 42.61 -39.06 29.34
CA THR A 69 43.08 -39.36 27.98
C THR A 69 41.93 -39.86 27.10
N THR A 70 41.04 -40.67 27.68
CA THR A 70 39.82 -41.13 27.00
C THR A 70 38.89 -39.95 26.71
N ARG A 71 38.62 -39.08 27.69
CA ARG A 71 37.83 -37.85 27.47
C ARG A 71 38.39 -36.98 26.35
N ARG A 72 39.71 -36.78 26.33
CA ARG A 72 40.38 -36.01 25.26
C ARG A 72 40.16 -36.65 23.89
N GLN A 73 40.24 -37.97 23.77
CA GLN A 73 39.96 -38.68 22.53
C GLN A 73 38.50 -38.50 22.09
N GLU A 74 37.55 -38.63 23.02
CA GLU A 74 36.13 -38.42 22.75
C GLU A 74 35.88 -37.01 22.19
N CYS A 75 36.46 -36.01 22.85
CA CYS A 75 36.37 -34.61 22.45
C CYS A 75 37.04 -34.34 21.10
N ALA A 76 38.14 -35.02 20.78
CA ALA A 76 38.79 -34.88 19.47
C ALA A 76 37.90 -35.43 18.34
N SER A 77 37.31 -36.61 18.54
CA SER A 77 36.35 -37.19 17.59
C SER A 77 35.10 -36.32 17.43
N LEU A 78 34.58 -35.77 18.53
CA LEU A 78 33.43 -34.87 18.48
C LEU A 78 33.78 -33.56 17.77
N ARG A 79 34.89 -32.90 18.14
CA ARG A 79 35.36 -31.65 17.51
C ARG A 79 35.52 -31.81 16.00
N ASN A 80 36.09 -32.92 15.54
CA ASN A 80 36.19 -33.22 14.10
C ASN A 80 34.82 -33.36 13.43
N THR A 81 33.83 -33.92 14.13
CA THR A 81 32.45 -34.02 13.63
C THR A 81 31.75 -32.67 13.59
N LEU A 82 31.98 -31.82 14.60
CA LEU A 82 31.43 -30.46 14.66
C LEU A 82 31.94 -29.60 13.50
N ASN A 83 33.22 -29.74 13.13
CA ASN A 83 33.83 -29.08 11.97
C ASN A 83 33.22 -29.47 10.61
N LEU A 84 32.43 -30.55 10.54
CA LEU A 84 31.70 -30.90 9.32
C LEU A 84 30.39 -30.11 9.18
N ALA A 85 30.00 -29.32 10.18
CA ALA A 85 28.87 -28.41 10.06
C ALA A 85 29.22 -27.25 9.12
N PRO A 86 28.25 -26.74 8.33
CA PRO A 86 28.48 -25.51 7.56
C PRO A 86 28.94 -24.36 8.48
N ALA A 87 29.87 -23.54 7.99
CA ALA A 87 30.30 -22.32 8.67
C ALA A 87 29.09 -21.48 9.12
N GLY A 88 29.15 -20.97 10.35
CA GLY A 88 28.06 -20.20 10.96
C GLY A 88 26.88 -21.04 11.50
N THR A 89 27.03 -22.37 11.58
CA THR A 89 26.00 -23.21 12.23
C THR A 89 25.95 -22.93 13.74
N ASN A 90 24.74 -22.75 14.28
CA ASN A 90 24.53 -22.70 15.73
C ASN A 90 24.69 -24.09 16.36
N LEU A 91 25.65 -24.24 17.27
CA LEU A 91 25.96 -25.49 17.97
C LEU A 91 25.74 -25.29 19.46
N LEU A 92 24.97 -26.19 20.08
CA LEU A 92 24.77 -26.26 21.51
C LEU A 92 25.16 -27.66 21.99
N LEU A 93 26.26 -27.76 22.71
CA LEU A 93 26.69 -28.98 23.37
C LEU A 93 26.30 -28.90 24.84
N GLY A 94 25.64 -29.93 25.36
CA GLY A 94 25.17 -29.99 26.73
C GLY A 94 25.35 -31.38 27.35
N GLY A 95 25.72 -31.46 28.62
CA GLY A 95 25.68 -32.72 29.38
C GLY A 95 26.86 -32.91 30.32
N ASP A 96 26.99 -34.12 30.85
CA ASP A 96 28.04 -34.48 31.79
C ASP A 96 29.38 -34.67 31.08
N THR A 97 30.27 -33.70 31.27
CA THR A 97 31.60 -33.69 30.66
C THR A 97 32.67 -34.37 31.50
N ASN A 98 32.43 -34.55 32.81
CA ASN A 98 33.43 -35.01 33.77
C ASN A 98 34.76 -34.20 33.71
N PHE A 99 34.70 -32.90 33.39
CA PHE A 99 35.87 -32.03 33.38
C PHE A 99 36.11 -31.39 34.75
N TYR A 100 37.36 -31.48 35.24
CA TYR A 100 37.74 -30.93 36.55
C TYR A 100 38.21 -29.48 36.51
N GLY A 101 38.38 -28.89 35.33
CA GLY A 101 38.93 -27.55 35.16
C GLY A 101 39.14 -27.18 33.70
N ASP A 102 39.52 -25.93 33.46
CA ASP A 102 39.82 -25.41 32.11
C ASP A 102 41.10 -26.01 31.49
N TRP A 103 41.93 -26.65 32.31
CA TRP A 103 43.15 -27.36 31.91
C TRP A 103 42.89 -28.78 31.38
N GLU A 104 41.66 -29.29 31.47
CA GLU A 104 41.32 -30.63 30.98
C GLU A 104 41.53 -30.73 29.46
N GLY A 105 42.22 -31.79 29.02
CA GLY A 105 42.56 -31.95 27.60
C GLY A 105 41.32 -32.06 26.70
N GLY A 106 40.22 -32.60 27.21
CA GLY A 106 38.93 -32.61 26.50
C GLY A 106 38.33 -31.21 26.35
N TYR A 107 38.29 -30.43 27.44
CA TYR A 107 37.81 -29.05 27.43
C TYR A 107 38.61 -28.17 26.46
N ILE A 108 39.95 -28.23 26.54
CA ILE A 108 40.84 -27.52 25.62
C ILE A 108 40.52 -27.93 24.18
N ARG A 109 40.35 -29.23 23.91
CA ARG A 109 40.08 -29.70 22.54
C ARG A 109 38.77 -29.15 21.96
N LEU A 110 37.75 -28.96 22.78
CA LEU A 110 36.46 -28.40 22.34
C LEU A 110 36.50 -26.87 22.15
N THR A 111 37.40 -26.17 22.85
CA THR A 111 37.41 -24.69 22.94
C THR A 111 38.62 -24.02 22.28
N GLU A 112 39.67 -24.78 21.97
CA GLU A 112 40.88 -24.30 21.30
C GLU A 112 40.58 -23.82 19.87
N SER A 113 41.34 -22.82 19.43
CA SER A 113 41.34 -22.40 18.03
C SER A 113 42.18 -23.37 17.19
N GLN A 114 41.66 -23.75 16.03
CA GLN A 114 42.30 -24.60 15.04
C GLN A 114 42.28 -23.90 13.67
N ALA A 115 42.94 -24.47 12.68
CA ALA A 115 42.85 -23.96 11.30
C ALA A 115 41.40 -23.97 10.77
N ASP A 116 40.58 -24.91 11.28
CA ASP A 116 39.14 -25.00 11.04
C ASP A 116 38.40 -24.82 12.38
N ASP A 117 37.75 -23.67 12.50
CA ASP A 117 37.04 -23.23 13.70
C ASP A 117 35.51 -23.33 13.59
N ASP A 118 34.96 -23.94 12.53
CA ASP A 118 33.51 -24.00 12.29
C ASP A 118 32.76 -24.74 13.42
N GLY A 119 33.39 -25.76 14.00
CA GLY A 119 32.85 -26.51 15.13
C GLY A 119 33.30 -26.03 16.51
N ARG A 120 34.01 -24.90 16.61
CA ARG A 120 34.64 -24.45 17.85
C ARG A 120 33.57 -24.04 18.85
N LEU A 121 33.71 -24.49 20.09
CA LEU A 121 32.79 -24.16 21.15
C LEU A 121 33.40 -23.15 22.12
N LYS A 122 32.54 -22.46 22.86
CA LYS A 122 32.86 -21.50 23.88
C LYS A 122 32.10 -21.85 25.15
N ASP A 123 32.79 -21.77 26.27
CA ASP A 123 32.14 -21.73 27.57
C ASP A 123 31.64 -20.30 27.82
N PRO A 124 30.36 -20.09 28.13
CA PRO A 124 29.85 -18.77 28.51
C PRO A 124 30.52 -18.20 29.77
N PHE A 125 31.17 -19.04 30.58
CA PHE A 125 31.88 -18.62 31.77
C PHE A 125 33.40 -18.61 31.56
N SER A 126 34.07 -17.67 32.21
CA SER A 126 35.53 -17.62 32.31
C SER A 126 35.97 -18.07 33.70
N LEU A 127 36.22 -19.38 33.86
CA LEU A 127 36.54 -20.03 35.14
C LEU A 127 37.91 -20.73 35.07
N PRO A 128 39.03 -20.05 35.36
CA PRO A 128 40.37 -20.65 35.25
C PRO A 128 40.71 -21.61 36.40
N GLY A 129 41.49 -22.66 36.11
CA GLY A 129 41.97 -23.61 37.10
C GLY A 129 40.99 -24.75 37.40
N THR A 130 41.05 -25.28 38.62
CA THR A 130 40.23 -26.42 39.04
C THR A 130 38.87 -25.95 39.53
N TRP A 131 37.80 -26.56 39.01
CA TRP A 131 36.44 -26.13 39.25
C TRP A 131 35.88 -26.57 40.59
N ASN A 132 36.49 -27.55 41.27
CA ASN A 132 35.97 -28.07 42.53
C ASN A 132 36.30 -27.25 43.78
N GLN A 133 36.29 -25.92 43.64
CA GLN A 133 36.73 -25.00 44.68
C GLN A 133 35.58 -24.12 45.14
N PHE A 134 35.61 -23.70 46.41
CA PHE A 134 34.60 -22.79 46.97
C PHE A 134 34.38 -21.51 46.13
N ALA A 135 35.41 -21.03 45.42
CA ALA A 135 35.31 -19.88 44.52
C ALA A 135 34.30 -20.08 43.38
N TYR A 136 34.09 -21.34 42.94
CA TYR A 136 33.21 -21.71 41.83
C TYR A 136 31.90 -22.36 42.26
N ARG A 137 31.60 -22.36 43.56
CA ARG A 137 30.41 -23.01 44.14
C ARG A 137 29.07 -22.63 43.52
N CYS A 138 28.94 -21.43 42.94
CA CYS A 138 27.75 -20.99 42.23
C CYS A 138 27.49 -21.72 40.90
N TYR A 139 28.51 -22.40 40.37
CA TYR A 139 28.46 -23.09 39.07
C TYR A 139 28.46 -24.61 39.23
N HIS A 140 28.55 -25.13 40.46
CA HIS A 140 28.57 -26.56 40.71
C HIS A 140 27.23 -27.19 40.38
N THR A 141 27.29 -28.40 39.85
CA THR A 141 26.15 -29.21 39.44
C THR A 141 26.15 -30.57 40.11
N GLN A 142 27.28 -31.07 40.63
CA GLN A 142 27.35 -32.35 41.33
C GLN A 142 28.03 -32.20 42.71
N CYS A 143 27.64 -32.93 43.77
CA CYS A 143 26.38 -33.68 43.95
C CYS A 143 25.42 -32.88 44.84
N PRO A 144 24.11 -32.79 44.54
CA PRO A 144 23.14 -32.15 45.43
C PRO A 144 22.96 -32.87 46.78
N CYS A 145 23.58 -34.04 46.96
CA CYS A 145 23.56 -34.83 48.18
C CYS A 145 24.98 -35.14 48.70
N ASN A 146 25.16 -35.04 50.02
CA ASN A 146 26.42 -35.30 50.70
C ASN A 146 26.55 -36.75 51.18
N ALA A 147 25.84 -37.13 52.24
CA ALA A 147 26.12 -38.38 52.96
C ALA A 147 25.01 -39.46 52.88
N THR A 148 23.75 -39.07 52.72
CA THR A 148 22.59 -40.00 52.75
C THR A 148 21.82 -40.00 51.44
N CYS A 149 22.55 -40.25 50.34
CA CYS A 149 21.99 -40.18 49.00
C CYS A 149 21.17 -41.41 48.65
N LEU A 150 20.27 -41.28 47.67
CA LEU A 150 19.53 -42.43 47.18
C LEU A 150 20.48 -43.48 46.61
N SER A 151 20.08 -44.75 46.74
CA SER A 151 20.88 -45.88 46.26
C SER A 151 21.19 -45.74 44.76
N GLY A 152 22.47 -45.80 44.41
CA GLY A 152 22.95 -45.69 43.03
C GLY A 152 23.42 -44.29 42.62
N MET A 153 23.29 -43.28 43.49
CA MET A 153 23.82 -41.93 43.28
C MET A 153 25.26 -41.79 43.80
N SER A 154 26.07 -40.99 43.11
CA SER A 154 27.32 -40.47 43.66
C SER A 154 27.00 -39.52 44.82
N GLY A 155 27.82 -39.49 45.87
CA GLY A 155 27.70 -38.56 47.00
C GLY A 155 28.95 -37.69 47.15
N GLY A 156 29.05 -36.91 48.22
CA GLY A 156 30.20 -36.04 48.49
C GLY A 156 29.89 -34.55 48.61
N GLY A 157 28.65 -34.16 48.29
CA GLY A 157 28.15 -32.78 48.39
C GLY A 157 28.41 -31.96 47.14
N LEU A 158 27.88 -30.73 47.10
CA LEU A 158 27.84 -29.92 45.89
C LEU A 158 29.18 -29.20 45.62
N ASP A 159 30.09 -29.86 44.92
CA ASP A 159 31.48 -29.42 44.78
C ASP A 159 32.06 -29.48 43.37
N ASP A 160 31.40 -30.09 42.37
CA ASP A 160 31.90 -30.22 41.00
C ASP A 160 31.02 -29.52 39.96
N ARG A 161 31.64 -28.98 38.90
CA ARG A 161 30.97 -28.45 37.69
C ARG A 161 31.18 -29.42 36.53
N PHE A 162 30.38 -30.49 36.47
CA PHE A 162 30.49 -31.47 35.39
C PHE A 162 29.48 -31.26 34.26
N ASP A 163 28.34 -30.63 34.53
CA ASP A 163 27.29 -30.41 33.55
C ASP A 163 27.48 -29.07 32.84
N LEU A 164 28.08 -29.13 31.66
CA LEU A 164 28.43 -27.97 30.88
C LEU A 164 27.44 -27.75 29.73
N PHE A 165 27.13 -26.48 29.46
CA PHE A 165 26.69 -26.05 28.14
C PHE A 165 27.81 -25.25 27.47
N LEU A 166 28.25 -25.72 26.31
CA LEU A 166 29.19 -25.03 25.44
C LEU A 166 28.47 -24.64 24.14
N THR A 167 28.73 -23.44 23.63
CA THR A 167 28.02 -22.90 22.46
C THR A 167 28.98 -22.52 21.33
N SER A 168 28.52 -22.52 20.08
CA SER A 168 29.26 -21.88 18.98
C SER A 168 29.38 -20.37 19.21
N SER A 169 30.32 -19.71 18.51
CA SER A 169 30.47 -18.25 18.59
C SER A 169 29.25 -17.48 18.11
N THR A 170 28.44 -18.07 17.23
CA THR A 170 27.18 -17.51 16.71
C THR A 170 26.03 -17.54 17.72
N LEU A 171 26.23 -18.19 18.87
CA LEU A 171 25.32 -18.16 20.02
C LEU A 171 25.95 -17.37 21.17
N GLN A 172 26.86 -16.44 20.88
CA GLN A 172 27.40 -15.46 21.82
C GLN A 172 27.81 -14.14 21.12
N ASP A 173 27.07 -13.72 20.08
CA ASP A 173 27.37 -12.50 19.32
C ASP A 173 26.37 -11.35 19.54
N GLY A 174 25.30 -11.59 20.30
CA GLY A 174 24.27 -10.61 20.63
C GLY A 174 23.09 -10.58 19.67
N GLU A 175 23.10 -11.37 18.59
CA GLU A 175 22.20 -11.20 17.45
C GLU A 175 21.44 -12.50 17.13
N GLY A 176 20.22 -12.38 16.63
CA GLY A 176 19.42 -13.50 16.16
C GLY A 176 19.11 -14.54 17.23
N LEU A 177 19.54 -15.79 16.98
CA LEU A 177 19.41 -16.88 17.94
C LEU A 177 20.64 -16.83 18.84
N ASP A 178 20.48 -16.43 20.09
CA ASP A 178 21.64 -16.17 20.96
C ASP A 178 21.42 -16.66 22.40
N LEU A 179 22.51 -16.87 23.14
CA LEU A 179 22.42 -17.15 24.58
C LEU A 179 22.08 -15.87 25.34
N VAL A 180 20.96 -15.88 26.06
CA VAL A 180 20.57 -14.73 26.88
C VAL A 180 21.63 -14.49 27.96
N PRO A 181 22.09 -13.25 28.19
CA PRO A 181 22.98 -12.93 29.30
C PRO A 181 22.41 -13.40 30.64
N SER A 182 23.22 -14.11 31.44
CA SER A 182 22.78 -14.78 32.69
C SER A 182 21.72 -15.88 32.50
N GLY A 183 21.48 -16.31 31.27
CA GLY A 183 20.53 -17.37 30.93
C GLY A 183 21.02 -18.78 31.22
N TYR A 184 22.29 -18.96 31.57
CA TYR A 184 22.88 -20.24 31.98
C TYR A 184 22.95 -20.35 33.51
N VAL A 185 22.20 -21.29 34.10
CA VAL A 185 22.13 -21.52 35.55
C VAL A 185 22.19 -23.01 35.90
N ALA A 186 22.78 -23.34 37.06
CA ALA A 186 22.61 -24.62 37.73
C ALA A 186 21.34 -24.55 38.60
N TYR A 187 20.25 -25.17 38.15
CA TYR A 187 18.93 -24.99 38.76
C TYR A 187 18.90 -25.48 40.21
N GLY A 188 18.57 -24.56 41.13
CA GLY A 188 18.54 -24.82 42.58
C GLY A 188 19.85 -24.54 43.30
N ASN A 189 20.96 -24.30 42.60
CA ASN A 189 22.21 -23.90 43.26
C ASN A 189 22.15 -22.42 43.67
N ASP A 190 22.18 -22.16 44.97
CA ASP A 190 22.14 -20.82 45.54
C ASP A 190 23.50 -20.34 46.08
N CYS A 191 24.57 -21.05 45.71
CA CYS A 191 25.96 -20.84 46.15
C CYS A 191 26.25 -21.12 47.64
N ASN A 192 25.32 -21.65 48.44
CA ASN A 192 25.51 -21.80 49.89
C ASN A 192 25.81 -23.22 50.37
N HIS A 193 25.81 -24.19 49.46
CA HIS A 193 25.84 -25.62 49.80
C HIS A 193 27.14 -26.34 49.36
N TYR A 194 28.26 -25.61 49.29
CA TYR A 194 29.56 -26.20 48.92
C TYR A 194 29.95 -27.36 49.85
N ASN A 195 30.19 -28.55 49.28
CA ASN A 195 30.42 -29.82 49.99
C ASN A 195 29.28 -30.23 50.95
N GLY A 196 28.08 -29.67 50.77
CA GLY A 196 26.89 -29.92 51.57
C GLY A 196 25.73 -30.50 50.77
N ASP A 197 24.65 -30.82 51.46
CA ASP A 197 23.38 -31.16 50.84
C ASP A 197 22.68 -29.89 50.33
N ILE A 198 22.07 -29.91 49.15
CA ILE A 198 21.41 -28.72 48.58
C ILE A 198 20.21 -28.21 49.39
N ASN A 199 19.69 -29.04 50.30
CA ASN A 199 18.55 -28.79 51.15
C ASN A 199 18.90 -28.67 52.64
N ASP A 200 20.20 -28.65 53.00
CA ASP A 200 20.67 -28.35 54.37
C ASP A 200 21.93 -27.45 54.37
N PRO A 201 21.85 -26.18 54.83
CA PRO A 201 20.69 -25.50 55.40
C PRO A 201 19.61 -25.18 54.34
N SER A 202 18.60 -24.37 54.67
CA SER A 202 17.52 -24.04 53.73
C SER A 202 18.05 -23.39 52.44
N ASN A 203 17.57 -23.88 51.30
CA ASN A 203 17.88 -23.34 49.97
C ASN A 203 17.20 -21.99 49.69
N SER A 204 17.94 -21.03 49.17
CA SER A 204 17.42 -19.69 48.84
C SER A 204 17.07 -19.49 47.36
N ALA A 205 17.48 -20.41 46.46
CA ALA A 205 17.15 -20.36 45.03
C ALA A 205 15.80 -21.02 44.71
N VAL A 206 15.41 -22.04 45.48
CA VAL A 206 14.15 -22.78 45.28
C VAL A 206 13.44 -23.11 46.60
N PRO A 207 12.11 -23.29 46.61
CA PRO A 207 11.37 -23.74 47.79
C PRO A 207 11.85 -25.09 48.34
N ALA A 208 11.57 -25.36 49.61
CA ALA A 208 12.09 -26.54 50.33
C ALA A 208 11.66 -27.88 49.71
N ASP A 209 10.43 -27.98 49.19
CA ASP A 209 9.95 -29.18 48.49
C ASP A 209 10.71 -29.42 47.17
N VAL A 210 11.04 -28.37 46.43
CA VAL A 210 11.88 -28.44 45.23
C VAL A 210 13.33 -28.79 45.58
N ALA A 211 13.91 -28.18 46.62
CA ALA A 211 15.26 -28.52 47.08
C ALA A 211 15.36 -30.00 47.49
N ASN A 212 14.37 -30.50 48.22
CA ASN A 212 14.25 -31.92 48.55
C ASN A 212 14.12 -32.78 47.29
N ALA A 213 13.29 -32.38 46.32
CA ALA A 213 13.16 -33.12 45.08
C ALA A 213 14.48 -33.19 44.29
N LEU A 214 15.25 -32.09 44.25
CA LEU A 214 16.56 -32.05 43.60
C LEU A 214 17.58 -32.96 44.30
N ASN A 215 17.63 -32.95 45.63
CA ASN A 215 18.48 -33.85 46.43
C ASN A 215 18.20 -35.35 46.20
N HIS A 216 16.94 -35.70 45.86
CA HIS A 216 16.48 -37.07 45.67
C HIS A 216 16.22 -37.47 44.20
N ALA A 217 16.46 -36.58 43.23
CA ALA A 217 16.14 -36.87 41.83
C ALA A 217 17.32 -37.44 41.06
N SER A 218 18.52 -36.93 41.31
CA SER A 218 19.74 -37.18 40.54
C SER A 218 20.96 -36.83 41.39
N ASP A 219 22.12 -37.43 41.10
CA ASP A 219 23.42 -37.01 41.65
C ASP A 219 24.00 -35.78 40.94
N HIS A 220 23.21 -35.15 40.07
CA HIS A 220 23.51 -33.87 39.42
C HIS A 220 22.28 -32.95 39.44
N LEU A 221 22.53 -31.64 39.49
CA LEU A 221 21.55 -30.60 39.28
C LEU A 221 21.28 -30.38 37.79
N PRO A 222 20.04 -30.03 37.41
CA PRO A 222 19.75 -29.61 36.05
C PRO A 222 20.52 -28.33 35.69
N ALA A 223 21.40 -28.41 34.69
CA ALA A 223 21.91 -27.24 34.00
C ALA A 223 20.83 -26.71 33.04
N MET A 224 20.55 -25.40 33.08
CA MET A 224 19.55 -24.76 32.23
C MET A 224 20.19 -23.63 31.42
N VAL A 225 19.86 -23.53 30.14
CA VAL A 225 20.20 -22.39 29.28
C VAL A 225 18.93 -21.75 28.74
N THR A 226 18.93 -20.42 28.64
CA THR A 226 17.89 -19.63 28.00
C THR A 226 18.46 -19.04 26.72
N LEU A 227 17.86 -19.40 25.57
CA LEU A 227 18.19 -18.80 24.28
C LEU A 227 17.12 -17.79 23.91
N GLN A 228 17.52 -16.64 23.37
CA GLN A 228 16.62 -15.75 22.64
C GLN A 228 16.38 -16.31 21.24
N VAL A 229 15.22 -16.02 20.64
CA VAL A 229 14.95 -16.31 19.23
C VAL A 229 15.19 -15.07 18.36
N PRO A 230 15.50 -15.23 17.05
CA PRO A 230 15.68 -14.08 16.17
C PRO A 230 14.44 -13.20 16.05
N ALA A 231 14.63 -11.96 15.62
CA ALA A 231 13.53 -11.04 15.37
C ALA A 231 12.60 -11.49 14.24
N LYS A 232 11.41 -10.89 14.21
CA LYS A 232 10.42 -11.07 13.15
C LYS A 232 9.94 -9.72 12.63
N VAL A 233 9.77 -9.56 11.32
CA VAL A 233 9.17 -8.34 10.77
C VAL A 233 7.68 -8.52 10.54
N MET A 234 6.88 -7.58 11.05
CA MET A 234 5.47 -7.45 10.70
C MET A 234 5.15 -6.01 10.31
N ALA A 235 4.62 -5.85 9.10
CA ALA A 235 4.15 -4.59 8.54
C ALA A 235 3.03 -4.86 7.51
N ALA A 236 2.26 -3.83 7.16
CA ALA A 236 1.27 -3.91 6.10
C ALA A 236 1.92 -4.29 4.75
N SER A 237 1.20 -5.02 3.91
CA SER A 237 1.70 -5.40 2.56
C SER A 237 1.44 -4.32 1.50
N ALA A 238 0.58 -3.34 1.79
CA ALA A 238 0.27 -2.25 0.89
C ALA A 238 -0.20 -0.99 1.63
N LEU A 239 -0.01 0.17 1.00
CA LEU A 239 -0.56 1.46 1.38
C LEU A 239 -1.19 2.14 0.16
N ASP A 240 -2.45 2.54 0.27
CA ASP A 240 -3.14 3.33 -0.74
C ASP A 240 -3.32 4.77 -0.25
N PHE A 241 -2.81 5.72 -1.02
CA PHE A 241 -2.90 7.15 -0.75
C PHE A 241 -4.20 7.76 -1.32
N GLY A 242 -5.00 6.96 -2.04
CA GLY A 242 -6.24 7.40 -2.64
C GLY A 242 -6.03 8.39 -3.78
N THR A 243 -7.04 9.24 -4.02
CA THR A 243 -6.98 10.28 -5.04
C THR A 243 -6.86 11.65 -4.40
N VAL A 244 -5.88 12.44 -4.86
CA VAL A 244 -5.61 13.81 -4.43
C VAL A 244 -5.46 14.72 -5.65
N ILE A 245 -5.49 16.03 -5.44
CA ILE A 245 -5.22 17.02 -6.48
C ILE A 245 -3.79 17.54 -6.31
N THR A 246 -3.17 17.96 -7.41
CA THR A 246 -1.80 18.53 -7.43
C THR A 246 -1.60 19.56 -6.32
N GLY A 247 -0.48 19.44 -5.58
CA GLY A 247 -0.16 20.31 -4.45
C GLY A 247 -0.76 19.90 -3.09
N ALA A 248 -1.59 18.85 -3.03
CA ALA A 248 -2.05 18.29 -1.76
C ALA A 248 -0.91 17.69 -0.92
N THR A 249 -1.06 17.66 0.41
CA THR A 249 -0.26 16.76 1.24
C THR A 249 -0.88 15.35 1.18
N ALA A 250 -0.09 14.36 0.76
CA ALA A 250 -0.49 12.95 0.74
C ALA A 250 0.49 12.12 1.57
N SER A 251 0.01 11.59 2.70
CA SER A 251 0.79 10.72 3.58
C SER A 251 -0.04 9.58 4.14
N ALA A 252 0.61 8.46 4.44
CA ALA A 252 0.02 7.28 5.06
C ALA A 252 0.94 6.76 6.17
N ASN A 253 0.35 6.15 7.20
CA ASN A 253 1.11 5.60 8.32
C ASN A 253 1.41 4.12 8.09
N LEU A 254 2.69 3.74 8.15
CA LEU A 254 3.17 2.37 8.14
C LEU A 254 3.57 1.94 9.54
N ALA A 255 2.81 1.01 10.13
CA ALA A 255 3.16 0.35 11.38
C ALA A 255 4.16 -0.79 11.12
N VAL A 256 5.30 -0.78 11.81
CA VAL A 256 6.30 -1.87 11.82
C VAL A 256 6.46 -2.38 13.25
N SER A 257 6.48 -3.70 13.43
CA SER A 257 6.61 -4.33 14.74
C SER A 257 7.41 -5.62 14.70
N ASN A 258 7.89 -6.03 15.88
CA ASN A 258 8.53 -7.32 16.12
C ASN A 258 7.59 -8.26 16.91
N PRO A 259 6.86 -9.17 16.24
CA PRO A 259 5.93 -10.08 16.88
C PRO A 259 6.61 -11.33 17.48
N ALA A 260 7.94 -11.42 17.46
CA ALA A 260 8.65 -12.52 18.11
C ALA A 260 8.29 -12.59 19.61
N VAL A 261 8.24 -13.80 20.16
CA VAL A 261 7.87 -14.01 21.57
C VAL A 261 9.14 -13.89 22.43
N PRO A 262 9.19 -12.95 23.40
CA PRO A 262 10.37 -12.79 24.25
C PRO A 262 10.72 -14.05 25.08
N PRO A 263 12.01 -14.32 25.36
CA PRO A 263 13.17 -13.53 24.96
C PRO A 263 13.44 -13.68 23.46
N ALA A 264 13.59 -12.56 22.78
CA ALA A 264 13.82 -12.48 21.36
C ALA A 264 14.63 -11.22 21.05
N ASP A 265 15.41 -11.33 20.00
CA ASP A 265 16.23 -10.26 19.45
C ASP A 265 15.39 -9.04 19.06
N GLU A 266 15.95 -7.83 19.15
CA GLU A 266 15.34 -6.67 18.53
C GLU A 266 15.28 -6.81 17.00
N LEU A 267 14.26 -6.21 16.38
CA LEU A 267 14.20 -6.13 14.93
C LEU A 267 14.92 -4.86 14.48
N ASP A 268 16.04 -5.00 13.78
CA ASP A 268 16.68 -3.91 13.06
C ASP A 268 16.12 -3.77 11.64
N TYR A 269 15.77 -2.54 11.27
CA TYR A 269 15.22 -2.28 9.94
C TYR A 269 15.46 -0.88 9.39
N SER A 270 15.33 -0.77 8.06
CA SER A 270 15.42 0.50 7.32
C SER A 270 14.50 0.50 6.09
N PHE A 271 14.24 1.69 5.54
CA PHE A 271 13.35 1.86 4.40
C PHE A 271 14.10 2.29 3.14
N SER A 272 13.67 1.78 1.99
CA SER A 272 14.04 2.28 0.66
C SER A 272 12.77 2.61 -0.13
N ALA A 273 12.50 3.90 -0.30
CA ALA A 273 11.31 4.38 -1.02
C ALA A 273 11.57 4.48 -2.53
N PRO A 274 10.61 4.09 -3.38
CA PRO A 274 10.70 4.26 -4.83
C PRO A 274 10.50 5.73 -5.24
N PRO A 275 10.88 6.12 -6.47
CA PRO A 275 10.62 7.46 -6.99
C PRO A 275 9.15 7.87 -6.86
N GLY A 276 8.91 9.12 -6.48
CA GLY A 276 7.56 9.64 -6.24
C GLY A 276 7.02 9.35 -4.84
N PHE A 277 7.76 8.63 -3.99
CA PHE A 277 7.41 8.39 -2.59
C PHE A 277 8.57 8.76 -1.66
N THR A 278 8.27 8.99 -0.39
CA THR A 278 9.26 9.29 0.65
C THR A 278 9.03 8.42 1.88
N ALA A 279 10.12 8.06 2.55
CA ALA A 279 10.11 7.35 3.82
C ALA A 279 11.14 7.96 4.77
N PRO A 280 10.96 7.84 6.10
CA PRO A 280 11.95 8.27 7.08
C PRO A 280 13.29 7.54 6.89
N ALA A 281 14.40 8.25 7.11
CA ALA A 281 15.73 7.63 7.10
C ALA A 281 15.96 6.85 8.41
N GLY A 282 16.43 5.60 8.30
CA GLY A 282 16.80 4.74 9.43
C GLY A 282 18.28 4.90 9.84
N PRO A 283 18.82 3.94 10.63
CA PRO A 283 18.19 2.69 11.05
C PRO A 283 17.13 2.87 12.15
N PHE A 284 16.26 1.87 12.29
CA PHE A 284 15.25 1.76 13.35
C PHE A 284 15.36 0.41 14.04
N GLN A 285 14.97 0.36 15.31
CA GLN A 285 14.85 -0.88 16.08
C GLN A 285 13.42 -1.06 16.58
N ALA A 286 12.95 -2.31 16.68
CA ALA A 286 11.70 -2.66 17.35
C ALA A 286 11.89 -3.84 18.31
N THR A 287 11.70 -3.57 19.60
CA THR A 287 11.77 -4.59 20.66
C THR A 287 10.66 -5.62 20.51
N ALA A 288 11.01 -6.89 20.68
CA ALA A 288 10.05 -7.99 20.65
C ALA A 288 8.94 -7.83 21.71
N GLY A 289 7.69 -8.04 21.30
CA GLY A 289 6.52 -7.92 22.17
C GLY A 289 6.10 -6.48 22.52
N ALA A 290 6.82 -5.46 22.07
CA ALA A 290 6.39 -4.07 22.16
C ALA A 290 5.30 -3.75 21.11
N GLY A 291 4.60 -2.62 21.32
CA GLY A 291 3.65 -2.11 20.32
C GLY A 291 4.35 -1.66 19.03
N PRO A 292 3.61 -1.53 17.90
CA PRO A 292 4.19 -1.14 16.63
C PRO A 292 4.74 0.29 16.65
N THR A 293 5.85 0.49 15.95
CA THR A 293 6.40 1.82 15.63
C THR A 293 5.76 2.32 14.33
N ASN A 294 5.22 3.53 14.39
CA ASN A 294 4.47 4.16 13.30
C ASN A 294 5.38 5.10 12.48
N HIS A 295 5.41 4.91 11.17
CA HIS A 295 6.23 5.69 10.23
C HIS A 295 5.38 6.40 9.19
N THR A 296 5.58 7.69 9.02
CA THR A 296 4.88 8.47 7.98
C THR A 296 5.56 8.27 6.62
N ILE A 297 4.85 7.64 5.70
CA ILE A 297 5.24 7.49 4.29
C ILE A 297 4.55 8.60 3.48
N GLY A 298 5.28 9.28 2.61
CA GLY A 298 4.75 10.34 1.75
C GLY A 298 4.61 9.92 0.29
N MET A 299 3.66 10.53 -0.41
CA MET A 299 3.52 10.46 -1.87
C MET A 299 3.67 11.86 -2.46
N SER A 300 4.47 12.00 -3.51
CA SER A 300 4.64 13.25 -4.25
C SER A 300 3.35 13.58 -5.00
N THR A 301 2.92 14.83 -4.87
CA THR A 301 1.73 15.38 -5.54
C THR A 301 2.08 16.50 -6.51
N ALA A 302 3.35 16.62 -6.90
CA ALA A 302 3.85 17.71 -7.74
C ALA A 302 3.33 17.64 -9.18
N SER A 303 3.04 16.44 -9.68
CA SER A 303 2.57 16.20 -11.05
C SER A 303 1.38 15.25 -11.03
N ALA A 304 0.40 15.49 -11.90
CA ALA A 304 -0.72 14.59 -12.08
C ALA A 304 -0.27 13.27 -12.72
N GLY A 305 -0.96 12.19 -12.34
CA GLY A 305 -0.63 10.84 -12.76
C GLY A 305 -1.05 9.80 -11.73
N ASP A 306 -1.07 8.55 -12.15
CA ASP A 306 -1.15 7.41 -11.24
C ASP A 306 0.28 7.08 -10.78
N LEU A 307 0.50 7.02 -9.48
CA LEU A 307 1.78 6.63 -8.88
C LEU A 307 1.65 5.23 -8.31
N SER A 308 2.64 4.39 -8.61
CA SER A 308 2.78 3.07 -8.00
C SER A 308 4.24 2.73 -7.81
N GLY A 309 4.56 2.00 -6.76
CA GLY A 309 5.92 1.53 -6.50
C GLY A 309 5.97 0.56 -5.33
N THR A 310 7.14 0.02 -5.05
CA THR A 310 7.36 -0.84 -3.88
C THR A 310 8.32 -0.16 -2.93
N LEU A 311 7.85 0.16 -1.72
CA LEU A 311 8.70 0.48 -0.59
C LEU A 311 9.31 -0.83 -0.07
N VAL A 312 10.61 -0.85 0.14
CA VAL A 312 11.31 -2.01 0.70
C VAL A 312 11.68 -1.73 2.14
N ILE A 313 11.27 -2.61 3.05
CA ILE A 313 11.79 -2.67 4.42
C ILE A 313 12.92 -3.70 4.42
N THR A 314 14.16 -3.29 4.60
CA THR A 314 15.29 -4.22 4.82
C THR A 314 15.37 -4.53 6.30
N THR A 315 15.46 -5.81 6.67
CA THR A 315 15.45 -6.25 8.07
C THR A 315 16.46 -7.37 8.35
N ASP A 316 16.71 -7.63 9.62
CA ASP A 316 17.46 -8.78 10.15
C ASP A 316 16.60 -10.04 10.40
N ASP A 317 15.26 -9.99 10.28
CA ASP A 317 14.40 -11.18 10.32
C ASP A 317 14.95 -12.27 9.36
N PRO A 318 15.39 -13.43 9.88
CA PRO A 318 16.07 -14.43 9.08
C PRO A 318 15.17 -15.09 8.03
N ASP A 319 13.85 -14.97 8.16
CA ASP A 319 12.88 -15.47 7.17
C ASP A 319 12.44 -14.39 6.17
N SER A 320 12.76 -13.12 6.41
CA SER A 320 12.27 -12.00 5.62
C SER A 320 13.23 -10.81 5.62
N ALA A 321 14.49 -11.02 5.21
CA ALA A 321 15.51 -9.96 5.11
C ALA A 321 15.09 -8.73 4.26
N SER A 322 14.05 -8.90 3.43
CA SER A 322 13.41 -7.83 2.69
C SER A 322 11.88 -8.02 2.70
N LYS A 323 11.16 -7.05 3.25
CA LYS A 323 9.69 -7.01 3.28
C LYS A 323 9.16 -5.92 2.34
N PRO A 324 8.55 -6.28 1.20
CA PRO A 324 7.98 -5.30 0.27
C PRO A 324 6.62 -4.78 0.75
N VAL A 325 6.38 -3.48 0.54
CA VAL A 325 5.10 -2.80 0.75
C VAL A 325 4.69 -2.11 -0.54
N GLN A 326 3.57 -2.53 -1.12
CA GLN A 326 3.06 -1.93 -2.36
C GLN A 326 2.45 -0.56 -2.09
N LEU A 327 2.87 0.46 -2.83
CA LEU A 327 2.37 1.81 -2.72
C LEU A 327 1.56 2.17 -3.96
N SER A 328 0.40 2.81 -3.78
CA SER A 328 -0.42 3.32 -4.87
C SER A 328 -1.10 4.64 -4.52
N GLY A 329 -1.32 5.48 -5.52
CA GLY A 329 -2.18 6.65 -5.39
C GLY A 329 -2.35 7.37 -6.71
N ARG A 330 -3.24 8.36 -6.72
CA ARG A 330 -3.60 9.11 -7.92
C ARG A 330 -3.58 10.60 -7.66
N VAL A 331 -2.92 11.35 -8.54
CA VAL A 331 -2.84 12.81 -8.49
C VAL A 331 -3.57 13.37 -9.71
N LEU A 332 -4.58 14.21 -9.47
CA LEU A 332 -5.35 14.90 -10.50
C LEU A 332 -4.84 16.34 -10.69
N ARG A 333 -4.90 16.85 -11.92
CA ARG A 333 -4.79 18.29 -12.19
C ARG A 333 -6.04 19.01 -11.68
N HIS A 334 -5.93 20.29 -11.38
CA HIS A 334 -7.09 21.14 -11.09
C HIS A 334 -8.10 21.19 -12.25
N ALA A 335 -9.37 21.38 -11.90
CA ALA A 335 -10.44 21.67 -12.85
C ALA A 335 -10.20 23.02 -13.55
N SER A 336 -10.64 23.13 -14.80
CA SER A 336 -10.46 24.34 -15.61
C SER A 336 -11.83 24.84 -16.10
N PRO A 337 -12.48 25.77 -15.38
CA PRO A 337 -13.77 26.30 -15.80
C PRO A 337 -13.67 27.11 -17.10
N SER A 338 -14.57 26.87 -18.05
CA SER A 338 -14.70 27.68 -19.27
C SER A 338 -16.13 27.76 -19.78
N LEU A 339 -16.47 28.87 -20.43
CA LEU A 339 -17.70 29.05 -21.20
C LEU A 339 -17.58 28.53 -22.64
N ASP A 340 -16.38 28.15 -23.06
CA ASP A 340 -16.09 27.55 -24.36
C ASP A 340 -15.48 26.15 -24.19
N SER A 341 -15.83 25.23 -25.08
CA SER A 341 -15.38 23.84 -25.00
C SER A 341 -13.92 23.60 -25.42
N LEU A 342 -13.30 24.55 -26.11
CA LEU A 342 -11.99 24.40 -26.75
C LEU A 342 -10.97 25.42 -26.25
N VAL A 343 -11.41 26.59 -25.79
CA VAL A 343 -10.54 27.65 -25.29
C VAL A 343 -10.94 28.11 -23.89
N SER A 344 -9.99 28.68 -23.15
CA SER A 344 -10.22 29.19 -21.80
C SER A 344 -10.95 30.54 -21.85
N VAL A 345 -12.25 30.53 -21.54
CA VAL A 345 -13.12 31.71 -21.56
C VAL A 345 -13.82 31.80 -20.21
N THR A 346 -13.41 32.75 -19.37
CA THR A 346 -14.00 32.97 -18.04
C THR A 346 -15.03 34.07 -18.00
N SER A 347 -15.18 34.83 -19.09
CA SER A 347 -16.22 35.84 -19.24
C SER A 347 -16.82 35.81 -20.64
N GLY A 348 -18.10 36.12 -20.76
CA GLY A 348 -18.81 36.14 -22.04
C GLY A 348 -20.08 36.98 -21.97
N THR A 349 -20.79 37.04 -23.10
CA THR A 349 -22.06 37.76 -23.21
C THR A 349 -23.12 36.83 -23.74
N LEU A 350 -24.30 36.86 -23.12
CA LEU A 350 -25.53 36.27 -23.64
C LEU A 350 -26.52 37.39 -23.95
N ASP A 351 -26.67 37.68 -25.23
CA ASP A 351 -27.65 38.62 -25.72
C ASP A 351 -28.93 37.87 -26.12
N LEU A 352 -30.00 38.04 -25.35
CA LEU A 352 -31.32 37.49 -25.67
C LEU A 352 -32.04 38.31 -26.75
N GLY A 353 -31.43 39.40 -27.23
CA GLY A 353 -31.88 40.17 -28.38
C GLY A 353 -32.94 41.23 -28.08
N ASP A 354 -33.41 41.81 -29.17
CA ASP A 354 -34.47 42.81 -29.19
C ASP A 354 -35.75 42.14 -29.70
N HIS A 355 -36.77 42.00 -28.84
CA HIS A 355 -38.00 41.25 -29.16
C HIS A 355 -39.25 42.02 -28.74
N THR A 356 -40.37 41.80 -29.44
CA THR A 356 -41.67 42.25 -28.93
C THR A 356 -42.10 41.39 -27.75
N SER A 357 -43.02 41.91 -26.92
CA SER A 357 -43.45 41.21 -25.70
C SER A 357 -44.03 39.82 -26.01
N GLY A 358 -43.65 38.83 -25.19
CA GLY A 358 -44.03 37.43 -25.33
C GLY A 358 -43.14 36.61 -26.28
N GLN A 359 -42.09 37.18 -26.86
CA GLN A 359 -41.24 36.53 -27.87
C GLN A 359 -39.79 36.25 -27.44
N PHE A 360 -39.44 36.42 -26.16
CA PHE A 360 -38.08 36.13 -25.68
C PHE A 360 -37.86 34.61 -25.50
N PRO A 361 -36.95 33.99 -26.26
CA PRO A 361 -36.63 32.58 -26.08
C PRO A 361 -35.69 32.38 -24.88
N ASP A 362 -35.87 31.27 -24.15
CA ASP A 362 -34.85 30.82 -23.20
C ASP A 362 -33.55 30.51 -23.96
N SER A 363 -32.41 30.97 -23.44
CA SER A 363 -31.12 30.83 -24.11
C SER A 363 -30.07 30.26 -23.17
N GLY A 364 -29.32 29.26 -23.64
CA GLY A 364 -28.40 28.48 -22.82
C GLY A 364 -27.02 29.09 -22.65
N VAL A 365 -26.56 29.23 -21.41
CA VAL A 365 -25.13 29.39 -21.09
C VAL A 365 -24.54 28.01 -20.85
N ARG A 366 -23.51 27.65 -21.61
CA ARG A 366 -22.83 26.36 -21.45
C ARG A 366 -21.51 26.53 -20.68
N VAL A 367 -21.31 25.68 -19.67
CA VAL A 367 -20.10 25.62 -18.86
C VAL A 367 -19.40 24.29 -19.09
N HIS A 368 -18.09 24.35 -19.25
CA HIS A 368 -17.19 23.25 -19.54
C HIS A 368 -16.09 23.13 -18.49
N ASN A 369 -15.64 21.90 -18.24
CA ASN A 369 -14.33 21.65 -17.65
C ASN A 369 -13.34 21.46 -18.80
N LEU A 370 -12.62 22.52 -19.15
CA LEU A 370 -11.79 22.60 -20.33
C LEU A 370 -10.67 21.55 -20.29
N GLY A 371 -10.56 20.78 -21.37
CA GLY A 371 -9.50 19.76 -21.52
C GLY A 371 -9.69 18.52 -20.64
N TYR A 372 -10.89 18.30 -20.08
CA TYR A 372 -11.15 17.20 -19.16
C TYR A 372 -10.75 15.83 -19.70
N ASP A 373 -9.93 15.13 -18.91
CA ASP A 373 -9.59 13.72 -19.07
C ASP A 373 -9.66 12.99 -17.72
N ALA A 374 -9.24 11.72 -17.68
CA ALA A 374 -9.28 10.92 -16.46
C ALA A 374 -8.31 11.38 -15.36
N GLN A 375 -7.36 12.28 -15.64
CA GLN A 375 -6.35 12.81 -14.73
C GLN A 375 -6.61 14.27 -14.34
N GLN A 376 -7.84 14.76 -14.54
CA GLN A 376 -8.27 16.09 -14.11
C GLN A 376 -9.42 15.99 -13.12
N ALA A 377 -9.38 16.83 -12.10
CA ALA A 377 -10.48 16.99 -11.15
C ALA A 377 -11.75 17.42 -11.89
N ARG A 378 -12.90 16.89 -11.47
CA ARG A 378 -14.19 17.39 -11.96
C ARG A 378 -14.41 18.82 -11.49
N LEU A 379 -15.09 19.61 -12.31
CA LEU A 379 -15.40 21.00 -12.00
C LEU A 379 -16.68 21.06 -11.16
N SER A 380 -16.56 21.51 -9.91
CA SER A 380 -17.68 21.75 -9.02
C SER A 380 -18.29 23.12 -9.31
N MET A 381 -19.57 23.15 -9.67
CA MET A 381 -20.35 24.38 -9.83
C MET A 381 -21.28 24.53 -8.63
N SER A 382 -20.93 25.41 -7.69
CA SER A 382 -21.60 25.48 -6.38
C SER A 382 -22.70 26.54 -6.31
N ALA A 383 -22.65 27.57 -7.15
CA ALA A 383 -23.68 28.59 -7.26
C ALA A 383 -23.72 29.22 -8.65
N GLY A 384 -24.90 29.73 -9.04
CA GLY A 384 -25.11 30.59 -10.20
C GLY A 384 -26.04 31.72 -9.78
N VAL A 385 -25.49 32.94 -9.65
CA VAL A 385 -26.20 34.10 -9.10
C VAL A 385 -26.30 35.17 -10.17
N ILE A 386 -27.51 35.67 -10.41
CA ILE A 386 -27.74 36.79 -11.33
C ILE A 386 -27.92 38.08 -10.52
N THR A 387 -27.14 39.10 -10.85
CA THR A 387 -27.22 40.44 -10.24
C THR A 387 -27.46 41.49 -11.31
N GLY A 388 -28.42 42.38 -11.10
CA GLY A 388 -28.79 43.44 -12.06
C GLY A 388 -30.11 43.15 -12.79
N GLY A 389 -30.36 43.87 -13.89
CA GLY A 389 -31.50 43.65 -14.78
C GLY A 389 -32.88 43.88 -14.16
N GLY A 390 -32.94 44.58 -13.01
CA GLY A 390 -34.18 44.79 -12.27
C GLY A 390 -34.84 43.50 -11.75
N GLY A 391 -34.10 42.40 -11.62
CA GLY A 391 -34.62 41.10 -11.19
C GLY A 391 -35.38 40.32 -12.29
N ARG A 392 -35.25 40.73 -13.55
CA ARG A 392 -35.98 40.14 -14.68
C ARG A 392 -35.29 38.93 -15.32
N PHE A 393 -34.03 38.67 -14.99
CA PHE A 393 -33.31 37.50 -15.49
C PHE A 393 -33.36 36.37 -14.45
N SER A 394 -33.57 35.13 -14.91
CA SER A 394 -33.57 33.95 -14.05
C SER A 394 -32.97 32.74 -14.76
N ILE A 395 -32.41 31.79 -13.99
CA ILE A 395 -32.05 30.48 -14.52
C ILE A 395 -33.33 29.63 -14.53
N VAL A 396 -33.67 29.07 -15.69
CA VAL A 396 -34.88 28.25 -15.87
C VAL A 396 -34.80 27.02 -14.95
N GLY A 397 -35.80 26.85 -14.09
CA GLY A 397 -35.83 25.78 -13.09
C GLY A 397 -34.92 26.01 -11.86
N GLY A 398 -34.25 27.16 -11.79
CA GLY A 398 -33.31 27.50 -10.71
C GLY A 398 -31.91 26.91 -10.91
N PHE A 399 -30.94 27.39 -10.13
CA PHE A 399 -29.60 26.83 -10.14
C PHE A 399 -29.56 25.47 -9.42
N SER A 400 -28.92 24.48 -10.04
CA SER A 400 -28.58 23.21 -9.42
C SER A 400 -27.07 23.01 -9.42
N SER A 401 -26.53 22.67 -8.26
CA SER A 401 -25.13 22.31 -8.11
C SER A 401 -24.82 21.05 -8.93
N THR A 402 -23.67 21.03 -9.59
CA THR A 402 -23.27 19.91 -10.44
C THR A 402 -21.75 19.73 -10.44
N LEU A 403 -21.30 18.49 -10.65
CA LEU A 403 -19.92 18.17 -10.98
C LEU A 403 -19.82 17.96 -12.49
N ILE A 404 -19.05 18.80 -13.17
CA ILE A 404 -18.85 18.77 -14.62
C ILE A 404 -17.56 18.01 -14.92
N ALA A 405 -17.70 16.92 -15.66
CA ALA A 405 -16.61 16.12 -16.23
C ALA A 405 -16.42 16.53 -17.71
N GLY A 406 -16.37 15.57 -18.64
CA GLY A 406 -16.11 15.86 -20.06
C GLY A 406 -17.28 16.47 -20.83
N THR A 407 -18.53 16.21 -20.43
CA THR A 407 -19.70 16.82 -21.08
C THR A 407 -20.08 18.11 -20.35
N GLY A 408 -19.96 19.25 -21.04
CA GLY A 408 -20.35 20.55 -20.48
C GLY A 408 -21.84 20.63 -20.14
N LYS A 409 -22.17 21.40 -19.10
CA LYS A 409 -23.53 21.62 -18.59
C LYS A 409 -24.11 22.91 -19.16
N THR A 410 -25.35 22.86 -19.63
CA THR A 410 -26.11 24.05 -20.04
C THR A 410 -27.00 24.52 -18.90
N TYR A 411 -27.03 25.84 -18.69
CA TYR A 411 -27.95 26.57 -17.83
C TYR A 411 -28.76 27.53 -18.69
N ASP A 412 -30.04 27.25 -18.87
CA ASP A 412 -30.92 28.11 -19.65
C ASP A 412 -31.29 29.35 -18.85
N VAL A 413 -31.15 30.52 -19.48
CA VAL A 413 -31.46 31.82 -18.90
C VAL A 413 -32.72 32.37 -19.57
N ARG A 414 -33.64 32.87 -18.74
CA ARG A 414 -34.88 33.51 -19.14
C ARG A 414 -34.87 34.99 -18.79
N PHE A 415 -35.42 35.80 -19.69
CA PHE A 415 -35.82 37.18 -19.41
C PHE A 415 -37.35 37.26 -19.22
N ASP A 416 -37.80 37.81 -18.10
CA ASP A 416 -39.21 38.10 -17.81
C ASP A 416 -39.56 39.51 -18.30
N ASP A 417 -40.22 39.54 -19.46
CA ASP A 417 -40.66 40.77 -20.12
C ASP A 417 -41.97 41.33 -19.55
N SER A 418 -42.62 40.62 -18.62
CA SER A 418 -43.88 41.03 -18.01
C SER A 418 -43.74 42.37 -17.28
N GLY A 419 -44.43 43.40 -17.77
CA GLY A 419 -44.35 44.75 -17.21
C GLY A 419 -42.98 45.42 -17.35
N ALA A 420 -42.12 44.93 -18.25
CA ALA A 420 -40.86 45.58 -18.58
C ALA A 420 -41.12 46.89 -19.33
N THR A 421 -40.29 47.91 -19.08
CA THR A 421 -40.34 49.18 -19.81
C THR A 421 -39.88 48.95 -21.23
N GLN A 422 -40.77 49.21 -22.20
CA GLN A 422 -40.44 49.01 -23.61
C GLN A 422 -39.37 50.00 -24.08
N ASP A 423 -38.61 49.57 -25.09
CA ASP A 423 -37.46 50.23 -25.70
C ASP A 423 -36.27 50.51 -24.76
N SER A 424 -36.29 49.95 -23.53
CA SER A 424 -35.21 50.04 -22.54
C SER A 424 -34.35 48.78 -22.52
N THR A 425 -33.03 48.92 -22.46
CA THR A 425 -32.11 47.79 -22.32
C THR A 425 -31.99 47.37 -20.86
N TYR A 426 -32.15 46.08 -20.59
CA TYR A 426 -31.90 45.47 -19.29
C TYR A 426 -30.57 44.72 -19.34
N GLU A 427 -29.69 45.01 -18.38
CA GLU A 427 -28.37 44.40 -18.25
C GLU A 427 -28.20 43.76 -16.88
N ALA A 428 -27.68 42.55 -16.83
CA ALA A 428 -27.35 41.83 -15.60
C ALA A 428 -26.08 41.02 -15.78
N THR A 429 -25.50 40.52 -14.68
CA THR A 429 -24.36 39.60 -14.72
C THR A 429 -24.75 38.31 -14.02
N LEU A 430 -24.60 37.18 -14.72
CA LEU A 430 -24.65 35.83 -14.15
C LEU A 430 -23.24 35.42 -13.73
N THR A 431 -23.03 35.26 -12.42
CA THR A 431 -21.78 34.79 -11.83
C THR A 431 -21.94 33.32 -11.42
N PHE A 432 -21.15 32.43 -12.02
CA PHE A 432 -21.00 31.07 -11.53
C PHE A 432 -19.81 30.94 -10.59
N LYS A 433 -20.05 30.35 -9.42
CA LYS A 433 -19.00 29.94 -8.47
C LYS A 433 -18.48 28.57 -8.83
N SER A 434 -17.18 28.48 -9.06
CA SER A 434 -16.54 27.25 -9.53
C SER A 434 -15.36 26.84 -8.63
N ALA A 435 -15.12 25.54 -8.50
CA ALA A 435 -14.04 24.98 -7.71
C ALA A 435 -13.66 23.59 -8.24
N ASP A 436 -12.56 23.05 -7.74
CA ASP A 436 -12.29 21.62 -7.87
C ASP A 436 -13.36 20.78 -7.17
N GLU A 437 -13.48 19.51 -7.56
CA GLU A 437 -14.19 18.53 -6.75
C GLU A 437 -13.56 18.37 -5.35
N ALA A 438 -14.37 18.00 -4.36
CA ALA A 438 -13.97 17.95 -2.97
C ALA A 438 -13.02 16.77 -2.67
N LEU A 439 -11.75 16.96 -3.02
CA LEU A 439 -10.63 16.06 -2.76
C LEU A 439 -9.51 16.82 -2.03
N PRO A 440 -8.59 16.13 -1.33
CA PRO A 440 -7.40 16.79 -0.77
C PRO A 440 -6.65 17.56 -1.85
N GLY A 441 -6.35 18.83 -1.58
CA GLY A 441 -5.75 19.76 -2.56
C GLY A 441 -6.75 20.52 -3.43
N SER A 442 -8.06 20.38 -3.20
CA SER A 442 -9.08 21.18 -3.91
C SER A 442 -8.94 22.66 -3.60
N HIS A 443 -9.07 23.51 -4.62
CA HIS A 443 -9.10 24.96 -4.47
C HIS A 443 -10.30 25.57 -5.21
N ALA A 444 -10.63 26.82 -4.86
CA ALA A 444 -11.55 27.62 -5.64
C ALA A 444 -10.94 27.91 -7.02
N ALA A 445 -11.73 27.76 -8.07
CA ALA A 445 -11.36 28.10 -9.43
C ALA A 445 -11.93 29.48 -9.81
N PRO A 446 -11.48 30.11 -10.90
CA PRO A 446 -12.03 31.39 -11.34
C PRO A 446 -13.55 31.33 -11.53
N ASP A 447 -14.25 32.36 -11.08
CA ASP A 447 -15.67 32.51 -11.38
C ASP A 447 -15.87 32.68 -12.89
N LEU A 448 -17.00 32.18 -13.40
CA LEU A 448 -17.43 32.45 -14.77
C LEU A 448 -18.46 33.56 -14.76
N LEU A 449 -18.22 34.62 -15.54
CA LEU A 449 -19.08 35.80 -15.61
C LEU A 449 -19.78 35.86 -16.97
N VAL A 450 -21.09 35.97 -16.99
CA VAL A 450 -21.85 36.15 -18.24
C VAL A 450 -22.68 37.41 -18.16
N ASP A 451 -22.35 38.39 -18.98
CA ASP A 451 -23.14 39.60 -19.15
C ASP A 451 -24.40 39.26 -19.94
N LEU A 452 -25.55 39.57 -19.35
CA LEU A 452 -26.86 39.30 -19.90
C LEU A 452 -27.44 40.60 -20.43
N ARG A 453 -27.98 40.56 -21.66
CA ARG A 453 -28.69 41.68 -22.28
C ARG A 453 -30.04 41.22 -22.81
N ALA A 454 -31.07 42.04 -22.61
CA ALA A 454 -32.35 41.91 -23.27
C ALA A 454 -32.99 43.29 -23.49
N ARG A 455 -33.73 43.49 -24.59
CA ARG A 455 -34.45 44.74 -24.85
C ARG A 455 -35.87 44.48 -25.39
N PRO A 456 -36.92 44.62 -24.56
CA PRO A 456 -38.29 44.52 -25.04
C PRO A 456 -38.63 45.73 -25.91
N LEU A 457 -39.09 45.53 -27.14
CA LEU A 457 -39.44 46.59 -28.09
C LEU A 457 -40.88 47.06 -27.89
N SER A 458 -41.13 48.34 -28.13
CA SER A 458 -42.51 48.83 -28.14
C SER A 458 -43.30 48.27 -29.31
N GLY A 459 -44.49 47.76 -29.00
CA GLY A 459 -45.39 47.22 -30.00
C GLY A 459 -45.83 48.33 -30.95
N ALA A 460 -45.19 48.44 -32.12
CA ALA A 460 -45.74 49.20 -33.22
C ALA A 460 -47.09 48.56 -33.60
N THR A 461 -48.19 49.30 -33.41
CA THR A 461 -49.50 48.93 -33.94
C THR A 461 -49.35 48.63 -35.43
N GLY A 462 -49.70 47.42 -35.84
CA GLY A 462 -49.61 46.97 -37.23
C GLY A 462 -50.38 47.90 -38.16
N VAL A 463 -49.65 48.53 -39.09
CA VAL A 463 -50.23 49.17 -40.27
C VAL A 463 -49.93 48.24 -41.44
N GLY A 464 -50.95 47.48 -41.84
CA GLY A 464 -51.06 46.78 -43.12
C GLY A 464 -50.10 45.62 -43.32
N ASP A 465 -50.61 44.49 -43.77
CA ASP A 465 -49.80 43.49 -44.44
C ASP A 465 -48.93 44.19 -45.49
N VAL A 466 -47.64 44.32 -45.20
CA VAL A 466 -46.64 44.56 -46.23
C VAL A 466 -46.56 43.23 -46.98
N HIS A 467 -47.50 43.04 -47.92
CA HIS A 467 -47.26 42.09 -48.98
C HIS A 467 -45.91 42.45 -49.59
N PRO A 468 -45.00 41.48 -49.75
CA PRO A 468 -43.72 41.76 -50.37
C PRO A 468 -43.94 42.48 -51.68
N ALA A 469 -43.35 43.66 -51.90
CA ALA A 469 -43.59 44.41 -53.13
C ALA A 469 -43.09 43.67 -54.39
N ALA A 470 -42.24 42.65 -54.20
CA ALA A 470 -41.68 41.84 -55.26
C ALA A 470 -41.49 40.38 -54.81
N LEU A 471 -41.51 39.47 -55.79
CA LEU A 471 -41.10 38.09 -55.60
C LEU A 471 -39.61 38.04 -55.24
N ARG A 472 -39.25 37.35 -54.16
CA ARG A 472 -37.86 37.15 -53.74
C ARG A 472 -37.64 35.75 -53.19
N LEU A 473 -36.57 35.10 -53.60
CA LEU A 473 -36.08 33.86 -52.99
C LEU A 473 -34.86 34.20 -52.12
N TYR A 474 -34.88 33.80 -50.85
CA TYR A 474 -33.82 34.09 -49.89
C TYR A 474 -32.72 33.03 -49.90
N PRO A 475 -31.46 33.39 -49.59
CA PRO A 475 -30.39 32.43 -49.40
C PRO A 475 -30.78 31.30 -48.44
N ALA A 476 -30.45 30.07 -48.80
CA ALA A 476 -30.63 28.92 -47.92
C ALA A 476 -29.72 29.04 -46.69
N HIS A 477 -30.22 28.67 -45.51
CA HIS A 477 -29.43 28.69 -44.27
C HIS A 477 -29.75 27.48 -43.36
N PRO A 478 -28.73 26.76 -42.85
CA PRO A 478 -27.31 26.88 -43.21
C PRO A 478 -27.04 26.44 -44.67
N ASN A 479 -26.06 27.07 -45.33
CA ASN A 479 -25.58 26.67 -46.66
C ASN A 479 -24.06 26.95 -46.73
N PRO A 480 -23.18 25.93 -46.72
CA PRO A 480 -23.48 24.49 -46.78
C PRO A 480 -24.26 23.94 -45.57
N LEU A 481 -25.05 22.88 -45.75
CA LEU A 481 -25.80 22.23 -44.66
C LEU A 481 -25.12 20.94 -44.18
N SER A 482 -25.29 20.60 -42.90
CA SER A 482 -24.84 19.32 -42.32
C SER A 482 -25.96 18.28 -42.19
N GLY A 483 -27.22 18.69 -42.42
CA GLY A 483 -28.39 17.79 -42.36
C GLY A 483 -29.71 18.39 -42.86
N GLU A 484 -29.98 19.67 -42.59
CA GLU A 484 -31.19 20.37 -43.04
C GLU A 484 -30.86 21.84 -43.32
N THR A 485 -31.54 22.43 -44.30
CA THR A 485 -31.46 23.87 -44.62
C THR A 485 -32.84 24.47 -44.79
N TRP A 486 -32.96 25.77 -44.50
CA TRP A 486 -34.22 26.51 -44.62
C TRP A 486 -34.21 27.41 -45.85
N LEU A 487 -35.28 27.35 -46.64
CA LEU A 487 -35.51 28.20 -47.81
C LEU A 487 -36.72 29.09 -47.56
N GLY A 488 -36.48 30.40 -47.55
CA GLY A 488 -37.53 31.42 -47.47
C GLY A 488 -37.84 32.03 -48.82
N PHE A 489 -39.10 32.40 -49.07
CA PHE A 489 -39.48 33.22 -50.23
C PHE A 489 -40.63 34.17 -49.93
N ASP A 490 -40.66 35.26 -50.66
CA ASP A 490 -41.68 36.31 -50.63
C ASP A 490 -42.56 36.21 -51.88
N LEU A 491 -43.87 36.21 -51.70
CA LEU A 491 -44.87 36.20 -52.78
C LEU A 491 -45.68 37.52 -52.77
N PRO A 492 -45.62 38.34 -53.83
CA PRO A 492 -46.25 39.67 -53.85
C PRO A 492 -47.77 39.65 -54.08
N GLY A 493 -48.32 38.55 -54.59
CA GLY A 493 -49.72 38.43 -54.98
C GLY A 493 -50.18 36.97 -54.97
N ARG A 494 -51.48 36.74 -54.78
CA ARG A 494 -52.06 35.39 -54.82
C ARG A 494 -51.79 34.72 -56.16
N GLY A 495 -51.22 33.51 -56.16
CA GLY A 495 -50.91 32.80 -57.40
C GLY A 495 -50.32 31.41 -57.20
N PRO A 496 -50.21 30.61 -58.27
CA PRO A 496 -49.53 29.33 -58.22
C PRO A 496 -48.03 29.52 -58.00
N VAL A 497 -47.48 28.75 -57.06
CA VAL A 497 -46.05 28.72 -56.71
C VAL A 497 -45.53 27.30 -56.84
N SER A 498 -44.29 27.15 -57.34
CA SER A 498 -43.53 25.91 -57.29
C SER A 498 -42.12 26.20 -56.79
N LEU A 499 -41.74 25.64 -55.64
CA LEU A 499 -40.37 25.64 -55.13
C LEU A 499 -39.83 24.21 -55.16
N GLU A 500 -38.76 24.00 -55.94
CA GLU A 500 -38.22 22.68 -56.26
C GLU A 500 -36.69 22.69 -56.19
N ILE A 501 -36.09 21.55 -55.84
CA ILE A 501 -34.64 21.32 -55.84
C ILE A 501 -34.23 20.47 -57.04
N PHE A 502 -33.15 20.87 -57.72
CA PHE A 502 -32.58 20.21 -58.90
C PHE A 502 -31.12 19.86 -58.70
N ASP A 503 -30.70 18.73 -59.27
CA ASP A 503 -29.27 18.41 -59.43
C ASP A 503 -28.67 19.11 -60.66
N LEU A 504 -27.35 18.97 -60.86
CA LEU A 504 -26.61 19.56 -61.98
C LEU A 504 -27.11 19.12 -63.37
N SER A 505 -27.78 17.95 -63.46
CA SER A 505 -28.34 17.45 -64.72
C SER A 505 -29.71 18.05 -65.04
N GLY A 506 -30.26 18.87 -64.14
CA GLY A 506 -31.59 19.45 -64.26
C GLY A 506 -32.71 18.48 -63.85
N ARG A 507 -32.37 17.34 -63.23
CA ARG A 507 -33.36 16.41 -62.69
C ARG A 507 -33.88 16.95 -61.36
N ARG A 508 -35.21 16.95 -61.20
CA ARG A 508 -35.87 17.35 -59.96
C ARG A 508 -35.63 16.29 -58.89
N VAL A 509 -35.08 16.72 -57.76
CA VAL A 509 -34.74 15.86 -56.62
C VAL A 509 -35.80 15.97 -55.52
N SER A 510 -36.36 17.17 -55.30
CA SER A 510 -37.40 17.39 -54.30
C SER A 510 -38.35 18.53 -54.69
N SER A 511 -39.58 18.50 -54.18
CA SER A 511 -40.57 19.58 -54.28
C SER A 511 -40.93 20.04 -52.87
N LEU A 512 -40.63 21.29 -52.57
CA LEU A 512 -40.73 21.85 -51.22
C LEU A 512 -42.00 22.67 -50.99
N ALA A 513 -42.56 23.23 -52.07
CA ALA A 513 -43.87 23.87 -52.06
C ALA A 513 -44.50 23.79 -53.46
N SER A 514 -45.79 23.48 -53.52
CA SER A 514 -46.58 23.51 -54.75
C SER A 514 -48.02 23.98 -54.48
N GLY A 515 -48.64 24.59 -55.49
CA GLY A 515 -50.04 25.01 -55.48
C GLY A 515 -50.26 26.51 -55.39
N VAL A 516 -51.53 26.93 -55.30
CA VAL A 516 -51.90 28.34 -55.13
C VAL A 516 -51.62 28.78 -53.69
N ARG A 517 -51.00 29.94 -53.52
CA ARG A 517 -50.66 30.57 -52.23
C ARG A 517 -51.13 32.03 -52.23
N GLU A 518 -51.52 32.52 -51.06
CA GLU A 518 -51.85 33.94 -50.85
C GLU A 518 -50.58 34.80 -50.79
N ALA A 519 -50.69 36.12 -50.94
CA ALA A 519 -49.54 37.01 -50.83
C ALA A 519 -48.93 36.97 -49.41
N GLY A 520 -47.62 36.84 -49.29
CA GLY A 520 -46.96 36.72 -47.99
C GLY A 520 -45.54 36.14 -48.05
N ARG A 521 -44.89 36.05 -46.89
CA ARG A 521 -43.59 35.41 -46.72
C ARG A 521 -43.78 33.96 -46.27
N TYR A 522 -43.05 33.06 -46.91
CA TYR A 522 -43.10 31.61 -46.68
C TYR A 522 -41.71 31.08 -46.36
N GLN A 523 -41.65 30.03 -45.54
CA GLN A 523 -40.42 29.30 -45.24
C GLN A 523 -40.69 27.80 -45.25
N THR A 524 -39.78 27.03 -45.84
CA THR A 524 -39.84 25.57 -45.89
C THR A 524 -38.44 25.01 -45.63
N SER A 525 -38.35 23.83 -45.04
CA SER A 525 -37.08 23.14 -44.84
C SER A 525 -36.82 22.12 -45.93
N TRP A 526 -35.54 21.86 -46.19
CA TRP A 526 -35.10 20.81 -47.07
C TRP A 526 -34.04 19.95 -46.37
N ARG A 527 -34.30 18.65 -46.32
CA ARG A 527 -33.32 17.61 -46.01
C ARG A 527 -32.87 16.99 -47.33
N PRO A 528 -31.57 16.68 -47.50
CA PRO A 528 -31.02 16.18 -48.75
C PRO A 528 -31.40 14.70 -48.95
N LEU A 529 -32.70 14.45 -49.15
CA LEU A 529 -33.31 13.16 -49.39
C LEU A 529 -33.93 13.15 -50.80
N ASP A 530 -33.85 12.03 -51.49
CA ASP A 530 -34.56 11.83 -52.77
C ASP A 530 -36.02 11.39 -52.56
N ALA A 531 -36.73 11.12 -53.66
CA ALA A 531 -38.14 10.70 -53.62
C ALA A 531 -38.38 9.34 -52.92
N SER A 532 -37.35 8.52 -52.73
CA SER A 532 -37.38 7.28 -51.95
C SER A 532 -37.07 7.48 -50.46
N GLY A 533 -36.68 8.70 -50.06
CA GLY A 533 -36.30 9.01 -48.68
C GLY A 533 -34.85 8.69 -48.33
N GLU A 534 -34.01 8.35 -49.31
CA GLU A 534 -32.58 8.09 -49.10
C GLU A 534 -31.76 9.38 -49.24
N ARG A 535 -30.61 9.45 -48.53
CA ARG A 535 -29.70 10.60 -48.61
C ARG A 535 -29.11 10.74 -50.01
N ILE A 536 -29.22 11.93 -50.58
CA ILE A 536 -28.55 12.28 -51.84
C ILE A 536 -27.07 12.57 -51.62
N ALA A 537 -26.26 12.39 -52.66
CA ALA A 537 -24.82 12.66 -52.61
C ALA A 537 -24.54 14.16 -52.43
N GLY A 538 -23.49 14.49 -51.66
CA GLY A 538 -22.99 15.86 -51.51
C GLY A 538 -22.54 16.43 -52.86
N GLY A 539 -22.87 17.70 -53.12
CA GLY A 539 -22.62 18.32 -54.42
C GLY A 539 -23.33 19.66 -54.60
N LEU A 540 -23.33 20.18 -55.83
CA LEU A 540 -24.01 21.44 -56.16
C LEU A 540 -25.46 21.18 -56.57
N TYR A 541 -26.41 21.81 -55.89
CA TYR A 541 -27.85 21.74 -56.22
C TYR A 541 -28.42 23.14 -56.43
N PHE A 542 -29.54 23.23 -57.15
CA PHE A 542 -30.25 24.48 -57.37
C PHE A 542 -31.66 24.42 -56.80
N ALA A 543 -31.99 25.39 -55.95
CA ALA A 543 -33.39 25.67 -55.62
C ALA A 543 -33.97 26.61 -56.68
N ARG A 544 -35.16 26.28 -57.20
CA ARG A 544 -35.87 27.07 -58.20
C ARG A 544 -37.26 27.41 -57.70
N LEU A 545 -37.54 28.70 -57.55
CA LEU A 545 -38.87 29.24 -57.28
C LEU A 545 -39.49 29.70 -58.60
N SER A 546 -40.68 29.18 -58.92
CA SER A 546 -41.42 29.52 -60.14
C SER A 546 -42.81 30.05 -59.80
N VAL A 547 -43.16 31.19 -60.41
CA VAL A 547 -44.51 31.78 -60.43
C VAL A 547 -44.85 32.18 -61.88
N PRO A 548 -46.12 32.50 -62.22
CA PRO A 548 -46.47 32.92 -63.58
C PRO A 548 -45.59 34.09 -64.05
N GLY A 549 -44.84 33.86 -65.14
CA GLY A 549 -43.99 34.88 -65.76
C GLY A 549 -42.64 35.17 -65.07
N ARG A 550 -42.29 34.54 -63.94
CA ARG A 550 -41.02 34.79 -63.23
C ARG A 550 -40.43 33.55 -62.57
N VAL A 551 -39.10 33.41 -62.63
CA VAL A 551 -38.35 32.31 -62.02
C VAL A 551 -37.13 32.88 -61.29
N GLU A 552 -36.95 32.49 -60.02
CA GLU A 552 -35.76 32.79 -59.21
C GLU A 552 -34.99 31.49 -58.93
N ARG A 553 -33.65 31.56 -58.89
CA ARG A 553 -32.78 30.40 -58.61
C ARG A 553 -31.68 30.75 -57.62
N LEU A 554 -31.31 29.80 -56.78
CA LEU A 554 -30.12 29.89 -55.94
C LEU A 554 -29.43 28.53 -55.78
N VAL A 555 -28.16 28.58 -55.37
CA VAL A 555 -27.31 27.42 -55.12
C VAL A 555 -27.49 26.90 -53.70
N VAL A 556 -27.60 25.59 -53.53
CA VAL A 556 -27.63 24.89 -52.24
C VAL A 556 -26.57 23.78 -52.22
N LEU A 557 -25.82 23.67 -51.12
CA LEU A 557 -24.70 22.75 -50.92
C LEU A 557 -24.99 21.76 -49.76
N PRO A 558 -25.62 20.61 -50.04
CA PRO A 558 -25.85 19.54 -49.07
C PRO A 558 -24.65 18.68 -48.69
#